data_AF-A0A1V5E3J6-F1
#
_entry.id   AF-A0A1V5E3J6-F1
#
_cell.length_a   1.000
_cell.length_b   1.000
_cell.length_c   1.000
_cell.angle_alpha   90.00
_cell.angle_beta   90.00
_cell.angle_gamma   90.00
#
_symmetry.space_group_name_H-M   'P 1'
#
loop_
_entity.id
_entity.type
_entity.pdbx_description
1 polymer ?
#
loop_
_entity_poly.entity_id
_entity_poly.type
_entity_poly.pdbx_seq_one_letter_code
_entity_poly.pdbx_strand_id
1 'polypeptide(L)'
;MASVSGTVLAVCSCTVLPLFAGIYTRGAGIGPASAFLYSGPAINVLAIVLTARVLGWQLGLARAVGAVAFAVITGLLMALIFHRDDANRTAGSIYVPDADENARTITQDALYLLTMVLILVFAAFARPAPGVTGIWAFLFAAKWFITAGLLIVLGVMLKAWFSRDELTNWVEATWGFMKQIFPLLLGGVLVAGFLLGRPGYPALIPEHYIQTLVGGNSLWANFFAAIAGAFMYFATLTEVPILQGLIGSGMGPGPALSLLLAGPALSLPNMIVIASIMGAKKTIVFCTIIILLSTLAGLGYGWLVS
;
A
#
# COMPACT_ATOMS: atom_id res chain seq x y z
N MET A 1 -5.25 16.39 -7.39
CA MET A 1 -3.97 16.59 -6.67
C MET A 1 -3.64 15.48 -5.67
N ALA A 2 -4.61 14.87 -4.96
CA ALA A 2 -4.36 13.76 -4.02
C ALA A 2 -3.70 12.50 -4.64
N SER A 3 -3.98 12.18 -5.91
CA SER A 3 -3.34 11.03 -6.59
C SER A 3 -1.86 11.28 -6.91
N VAL A 4 -1.45 12.53 -7.15
CA VAL A 4 -0.06 12.89 -7.49
C VAL A 4 0.84 12.86 -6.24
N SER A 5 0.30 13.23 -5.08
CA SER A 5 1.03 13.13 -3.80
C SER A 5 1.35 11.69 -3.40
N GLY A 6 0.51 10.72 -3.79
CA GLY A 6 0.75 9.30 -3.55
C GLY A 6 1.84 8.68 -4.43
N THR A 7 2.17 9.29 -5.57
CA THR A 7 3.21 8.78 -6.49
C THR A 7 4.63 9.05 -6.00
N VAL A 8 4.84 10.17 -5.29
CA VAL A 8 6.18 10.61 -4.84
C VAL A 8 6.55 10.03 -3.48
N LEU A 9 5.56 9.84 -2.60
CA LEU A 9 5.78 9.24 -1.30
C LEU A 9 5.57 7.72 -1.44
N ALA A 10 6.62 6.95 -1.19
CA ALA A 10 6.51 5.48 -1.07
C ALA A 10 5.76 5.13 0.23
N VAL A 11 4.46 5.40 0.26
CA VAL A 11 3.59 5.16 1.41
C VAL A 11 3.06 3.73 1.32
N CYS A 12 3.39 2.90 2.29
CA CYS A 12 2.81 1.56 2.38
C CYS A 12 1.34 1.64 2.82
N SER A 13 0.56 0.58 2.60
CA SER A 13 -0.84 0.52 3.02
C SER A 13 -1.05 0.85 4.51
N CYS A 14 -0.06 0.57 5.35
CA CYS A 14 -0.07 0.85 6.79
C CYS A 14 -0.06 2.37 7.12
N THR A 15 0.57 3.19 6.27
CA THR A 15 0.67 4.65 6.47
C THR A 15 -0.38 5.43 5.69
N VAL A 16 -0.95 4.83 4.63
CA VAL A 16 -2.07 5.42 3.88
C VAL A 16 -3.35 5.46 4.70
N LEU A 17 -3.60 4.44 5.53
CA LEU A 17 -4.82 4.33 6.35
C LEU A 17 -5.01 5.51 7.34
N PRO A 18 -4.03 5.87 8.18
CA PRO A 18 -4.15 7.04 9.06
C PRO A 18 -4.28 8.36 8.28
N LEU A 19 -3.57 8.50 7.16
CA LEU A 19 -3.67 9.69 6.30
C LEU A 19 -5.06 9.79 5.67
N PHE A 20 -5.62 8.67 5.18
CA PHE A 20 -6.99 8.59 4.71
C PHE A 20 -7.99 8.97 5.80
N ALA A 21 -7.83 8.43 7.01
CA ALA A 21 -8.68 8.76 8.15
C ALA A 21 -8.64 10.28 8.42
N GLY A 22 -7.45 10.88 8.49
CA GLY A 22 -7.28 12.32 8.72
C GLY A 22 -7.85 13.19 7.60
N ILE A 23 -7.69 12.79 6.33
CA ILE A 23 -8.26 13.51 5.18
C ILE A 23 -9.79 13.44 5.23
N TYR A 24 -10.36 12.26 5.49
CA TYR A 24 -11.81 12.03 5.52
C TYR A 24 -12.50 12.67 6.74
N THR A 25 -11.85 12.71 7.90
CA THR A 25 -12.40 13.37 9.10
C THR A 25 -12.31 14.89 9.02
N ARG A 26 -11.32 15.45 8.33
CA ARG A 26 -11.19 16.90 8.06
C ARG A 26 -12.16 17.45 7.00
N GLY A 27 -13.14 16.65 6.58
CA GLY A 27 -14.22 17.10 5.69
C GLY A 27 -13.93 16.96 4.20
N ALA A 28 -12.85 16.26 3.80
CA ALA A 28 -12.71 15.89 2.40
C ALA A 28 -13.79 14.88 2.01
N GLY A 29 -14.36 15.04 0.81
CA GLY A 29 -15.35 14.11 0.29
C GLY A 29 -14.80 12.68 0.17
N ILE A 30 -15.72 11.72 0.18
CA ILE A 30 -15.47 10.29 0.06
C ILE A 30 -14.69 9.93 -1.22
N GLY A 31 -14.88 10.70 -2.30
CA GLY A 31 -14.23 10.50 -3.58
C GLY A 31 -12.72 10.78 -3.53
N PRO A 32 -12.30 12.03 -3.20
CA PRO A 32 -10.88 12.34 -3.01
C PRO A 32 -10.19 11.43 -1.99
N ALA A 33 -10.88 11.06 -0.91
CA ALA A 33 -10.34 10.17 0.12
C ALA A 33 -10.13 8.74 -0.40
N SER A 34 -11.11 8.16 -1.10
CA SER A 34 -10.98 6.81 -1.68
C SER A 34 -9.98 6.73 -2.84
N ALA A 35 -9.86 7.79 -3.65
CA ALA A 35 -8.82 7.90 -4.68
C ALA A 35 -7.42 7.87 -4.07
N PHE A 36 -7.21 8.62 -2.97
CA PHE A 36 -5.95 8.63 -2.23
C PHE A 36 -5.64 7.25 -1.64
N LEU A 37 -6.64 6.65 -0.98
CA LEU A 37 -6.58 5.33 -0.35
C LEU A 37 -6.13 4.24 -1.34
N TYR A 38 -6.66 4.25 -2.57
CA TYR A 38 -6.22 3.33 -3.62
C TYR A 38 -4.83 3.68 -4.16
N SER A 39 -4.59 4.96 -4.46
CA SER A 39 -3.37 5.40 -5.16
C SER A 39 -2.07 5.14 -4.39
N GLY A 40 -2.09 5.25 -3.05
CA GLY A 40 -0.89 5.18 -2.23
C GLY A 40 -0.12 3.86 -2.40
N PRO A 41 -0.73 2.69 -2.14
CA PRO A 41 -0.04 1.41 -2.34
C PRO A 41 0.04 1.00 -3.83
N ALA A 42 -0.91 1.43 -4.67
CA ALA A 42 -0.99 0.97 -6.07
C ALA A 42 -0.01 1.66 -7.03
N ILE A 43 0.28 2.96 -6.84
CA ILE A 43 1.17 3.76 -7.73
C ILE A 43 2.64 3.70 -7.25
N ASN A 44 3.00 2.73 -6.42
CA ASN A 44 4.35 2.60 -5.90
C ASN A 44 5.38 2.36 -7.03
N VAL A 45 6.25 3.36 -7.24
CA VAL A 45 7.28 3.35 -8.30
C VAL A 45 8.19 2.12 -8.18
N LEU A 46 8.59 1.73 -6.96
CA LEU A 46 9.44 0.55 -6.76
C LEU A 46 8.74 -0.72 -7.20
N ALA A 47 7.44 -0.86 -6.90
CA ALA A 47 6.65 -2.01 -7.31
C ALA A 47 6.48 -2.06 -8.83
N ILE A 48 6.19 -0.92 -9.47
CA ILE A 48 6.07 -0.81 -10.94
C ILE A 48 7.39 -1.18 -11.62
N VAL A 49 8.52 -0.63 -11.15
CA VAL A 49 9.85 -0.93 -11.70
C VAL A 49 10.22 -2.39 -11.49
N LEU A 50 9.93 -2.97 -10.32
CA LEU A 50 10.19 -4.38 -10.04
C LEU A 50 9.32 -5.27 -10.93
N THR A 51 8.03 -4.98 -11.07
CA THR A 51 7.12 -5.67 -12.01
C THR A 51 7.68 -5.60 -13.43
N ALA A 52 8.09 -4.41 -13.89
CA ALA A 52 8.61 -4.22 -15.24
C ALA A 52 9.92 -5.00 -15.49
N ARG A 53 10.80 -5.06 -14.51
CA ARG A 53 12.09 -5.78 -14.61
C ARG A 53 11.95 -7.29 -14.52
N VAL A 54 11.01 -7.79 -13.71
CA VAL A 54 10.89 -9.21 -13.40
C VAL A 54 9.85 -9.91 -14.27
N LEU A 55 8.69 -9.28 -14.48
CA LEU A 55 7.53 -9.85 -15.20
C LEU A 55 7.39 -9.32 -16.63
N GLY A 56 8.22 -8.35 -17.02
CA GLY A 56 8.24 -7.74 -18.35
C GLY A 56 7.66 -6.32 -18.38
N TRP A 57 8.18 -5.52 -19.31
CA TRP A 57 7.85 -4.10 -19.42
C TRP A 57 6.35 -3.84 -19.69
N GLN A 58 5.71 -4.70 -20.50
CA GLN A 58 4.29 -4.57 -20.85
C GLN A 58 3.40 -4.63 -19.60
N LEU A 59 3.68 -5.57 -18.70
CA LEU A 59 2.90 -5.81 -17.49
C LEU A 59 3.15 -4.71 -16.45
N GLY A 60 4.39 -4.21 -16.36
CA GLY A 60 4.73 -3.05 -15.54
C GLY A 60 4.02 -1.77 -16.01
N LEU A 61 3.98 -1.53 -17.32
CA LEU A 61 3.26 -0.38 -17.90
C LEU A 61 1.74 -0.52 -17.68
N ALA A 62 1.18 -1.71 -17.92
CA ALA A 62 -0.24 -1.97 -17.69
C ALA A 62 -0.63 -1.76 -16.21
N ARG A 63 0.22 -2.19 -15.26
CA ARG A 63 0.05 -1.90 -13.84
C ARG A 63 0.05 -0.40 -13.55
N ALA A 64 1.01 0.35 -14.09
CA ALA A 64 1.12 1.78 -13.87
C ALA A 64 -0.11 2.55 -14.38
N VAL A 65 -0.51 2.27 -15.62
CA VAL A 65 -1.68 2.91 -16.25
C VAL A 65 -2.96 2.49 -15.52
N GLY A 66 -3.11 1.19 -15.22
CA GLY A 66 -4.26 0.67 -14.47
C GLY A 66 -4.40 1.29 -13.09
N ALA A 67 -3.30 1.43 -12.34
CA ALA A 67 -3.33 2.01 -11.01
C ALA A 67 -3.77 3.49 -11.01
N VAL A 68 -3.29 4.28 -11.98
CA VAL A 68 -3.70 5.69 -12.14
C VAL A 68 -5.18 5.77 -12.55
N ALA A 69 -5.59 4.97 -13.54
CA ALA A 69 -6.97 4.94 -14.01
C ALA A 69 -7.93 4.55 -12.89
N PHE A 70 -7.59 3.53 -12.09
CA PHE A 70 -8.42 3.06 -11.00
C PHE A 70 -8.54 4.09 -9.90
N ALA A 71 -7.46 4.79 -9.53
CA ALA A 71 -7.53 5.86 -8.53
C ALA A 71 -8.56 6.94 -8.93
N VAL A 72 -8.57 7.32 -10.21
CA VAL A 72 -9.52 8.32 -10.73
C VAL A 72 -10.94 7.75 -10.79
N ILE A 73 -11.12 6.56 -11.36
CA ILE A 73 -12.45 5.95 -11.57
C ILE A 73 -13.08 5.60 -10.22
N THR A 74 -12.35 4.97 -9.30
CA THR A 74 -12.84 4.61 -7.96
C THR A 74 -13.25 5.85 -7.18
N GLY A 75 -12.42 6.90 -7.18
CA GLY A 75 -12.74 8.16 -6.52
C GLY A 75 -13.98 8.84 -7.09
N LEU A 76 -14.13 8.87 -8.42
CA LEU A 76 -15.30 9.44 -9.07
C LEU A 76 -16.57 8.65 -8.79
N LEU A 77 -16.51 7.31 -8.91
CA LEU A 77 -17.66 6.44 -8.63
C LEU A 77 -18.09 6.56 -7.17
N MET A 78 -17.14 6.56 -6.23
CA MET A 78 -17.45 6.76 -4.81
C MET A 78 -18.07 8.13 -4.54
N ALA A 79 -17.57 9.20 -5.18
CA ALA A 79 -18.18 10.53 -5.09
C ALA A 79 -19.62 10.56 -5.61
N LEU A 80 -19.88 9.91 -6.75
CA LEU A 80 -21.20 9.90 -7.37
C LEU A 80 -22.21 9.06 -6.57
N ILE A 81 -21.81 7.88 -6.09
CA ILE A 81 -22.68 6.98 -5.34
C ILE A 81 -23.06 7.57 -3.98
N PHE A 82 -22.13 8.24 -3.31
CA PHE A 82 -22.30 8.74 -1.94
C PHE A 82 -22.37 10.27 -1.84
N HIS A 83 -22.66 10.96 -2.95
CA HIS A 83 -22.71 12.44 -2.97
C HIS A 83 -23.70 13.00 -1.93
N ARG A 84 -24.81 12.29 -1.66
CA ARG A 84 -25.84 12.69 -0.69
C ARG A 84 -25.36 12.53 0.75
N ASP A 85 -24.60 11.47 1.04
CA ASP A 85 -24.03 11.25 2.37
C ASP A 85 -22.93 12.27 2.68
N ASP A 86 -22.14 12.66 1.68
CA ASP A 86 -21.16 13.73 1.83
C ASP A 86 -21.82 15.08 2.05
N ALA A 87 -22.87 15.43 1.29
CA ALA A 87 -23.62 16.67 1.46
C ALA A 87 -24.22 16.79 2.89
N ASN A 88 -24.75 15.68 3.42
CA ASN A 88 -25.27 15.62 4.79
C ASN A 88 -24.16 15.73 5.86
N ARG A 89 -22.96 15.22 5.59
CA ARG A 89 -21.80 15.35 6.51
C ARG A 89 -21.22 16.76 6.53
N THR A 90 -21.12 17.42 5.37
CA THR A 90 -20.67 18.83 5.30
C THR A 90 -21.70 19.81 5.87
N ALA A 91 -22.98 19.41 5.94
CA ALA A 91 -24.03 20.17 6.60
C ALA A 91 -24.06 19.99 8.13
N GLY A 92 -23.47 18.91 8.66
CA GLY A 92 -23.21 18.73 10.09
C GLY A 92 -21.95 19.49 10.52
N SER A 93 -21.79 19.74 11.83
CA SER A 93 -20.56 20.34 12.35
C SER A 93 -19.35 19.49 11.95
N ILE A 94 -18.46 20.07 11.15
CA ILE A 94 -17.16 19.48 10.89
C ILE A 94 -16.50 19.32 12.26
N TYR A 95 -16.31 18.08 12.71
CA TYR A 95 -15.49 17.78 13.87
C TYR A 95 -14.04 18.10 13.47
N VAL A 96 -13.70 19.37 13.61
CA VAL A 96 -12.33 19.79 13.77
C VAL A 96 -11.98 19.30 15.18
N PRO A 97 -11.02 18.37 15.33
CA PRO A 97 -10.53 18.03 16.66
C PRO A 97 -10.20 19.36 17.35
N ASP A 98 -10.75 19.57 18.54
CA ASP A 98 -10.45 20.78 19.32
C ASP A 98 -8.95 21.01 19.25
N ALA A 99 -8.56 22.23 18.89
CA ALA A 99 -7.16 22.61 18.92
C ALA A 99 -6.70 22.37 20.35
N ASP A 100 -5.97 21.28 20.58
CA ASP A 100 -5.35 20.99 21.86
C ASP A 100 -4.73 22.28 22.37
N GLU A 101 -4.97 22.65 23.63
CA GLU A 101 -4.34 23.82 24.26
C GLU A 101 -2.80 23.76 24.20
N ASN A 102 -2.24 22.58 23.85
CA ASN A 102 -0.85 22.33 23.52
C ASN A 102 -0.59 22.17 22.00
N ALA A 103 -1.23 22.97 21.15
CA ALA A 103 -0.97 22.95 19.72
C ALA A 103 0.50 23.33 19.45
N ARG A 104 1.29 22.33 19.03
CA ARG A 104 2.70 22.50 18.67
C ARG A 104 2.85 23.57 17.61
N THR A 105 3.94 24.33 17.71
CA THR A 105 4.29 25.30 16.67
C THR A 105 4.67 24.57 15.38
N ILE A 106 4.37 25.16 14.23
CA ILE A 106 4.73 24.62 12.90
C ILE A 106 6.23 24.33 12.81
N THR A 107 7.06 25.11 13.50
CA THR A 107 8.50 24.91 13.61
C THR A 107 8.88 23.63 14.36
N GLN A 108 8.16 23.27 15.42
CA GLN A 108 8.38 22.02 16.15
C GLN A 108 8.00 20.81 15.28
N ASP A 109 6.86 20.87 14.59
CA ASP A 109 6.43 19.81 13.67
C ASP A 109 7.41 19.67 12.49
N ALA A 110 7.89 20.78 11.93
CA ALA A 110 8.89 20.78 10.86
C ALA A 110 10.23 20.18 11.31
N LEU A 111 10.72 20.54 12.50
CA LEU A 111 11.95 19.97 13.06
C LEU A 111 11.80 18.47 13.36
N TYR A 112 10.65 18.04 13.88
CA TYR A 112 10.35 16.63 14.14
C TYR A 112 10.36 15.82 12.84
N LEU A 113 9.64 16.30 11.81
CA LEU A 113 9.61 15.66 10.49
C LEU A 113 11.00 15.63 9.84
N LEU A 114 11.75 16.74 9.89
CA LEU A 114 13.12 16.79 9.39
C LEU A 114 14.00 15.75 10.07
N THR A 115 13.92 15.63 11.39
CA THR A 115 14.71 14.67 12.17
C THR A 115 14.36 13.23 11.77
N MET A 116 13.08 12.89 11.63
CA MET A 116 12.64 11.57 11.14
C MET A 116 13.15 11.27 9.72
N VAL A 117 13.08 12.24 8.81
CA VAL A 117 13.60 12.09 7.44
C VAL A 117 15.11 11.88 7.43
N LEU A 118 15.87 12.66 8.21
CA LEU A 118 17.32 12.50 8.32
C LEU A 118 17.70 11.13 8.89
N ILE A 119 16.98 10.66 9.91
CA ILE A 119 17.17 9.30 10.45
C ILE A 119 17.00 8.26 9.35
N LEU A 120 15.92 8.34 8.56
CA LEU A 120 15.67 7.40 7.46
C LEU A 120 16.77 7.47 6.39
N VAL A 121 17.19 8.67 5.99
CA VAL A 121 18.24 8.86 4.98
C VAL A 121 19.58 8.28 5.43
N PHE A 122 20.03 8.55 6.66
CA PHE A 122 21.31 8.06 7.17
C PHE A 122 21.27 6.58 7.58
N ALA A 123 20.14 6.10 8.13
CA ALA A 123 19.97 4.68 8.46
C ALA A 123 19.93 3.82 7.19
N ALA A 124 19.18 4.25 6.17
CA ALA A 124 19.03 3.54 4.90
C ALA A 124 20.13 3.87 3.87
N PHE A 125 21.16 4.63 4.25
CA PHE A 125 22.22 5.05 3.34
C PHE A 125 22.92 3.85 2.70
N ALA A 126 22.95 3.81 1.36
CA ALA A 126 23.43 2.68 0.57
C ALA A 126 24.96 2.53 0.65
N ARG A 127 25.44 1.28 0.54
CA ARG A 127 26.89 1.00 0.48
C ARG A 127 27.50 1.65 -0.77
N PRO A 128 28.59 2.43 -0.64
CA PRO A 128 29.28 2.99 -1.80
C PRO A 128 29.89 1.87 -2.66
N ALA A 129 29.95 2.09 -3.98
CA ALA A 129 30.59 1.17 -4.91
C ALA A 129 32.09 0.99 -4.58
N PRO A 130 32.66 -0.21 -4.74
CA PRO A 130 34.07 -0.45 -4.46
C PRO A 130 34.95 0.43 -5.37
N GLY A 131 35.82 1.25 -4.76
CA GLY A 131 36.74 2.16 -5.45
C GLY A 131 36.48 3.65 -5.24
N VAL A 132 35.35 4.05 -4.64
CA VAL A 132 35.06 5.46 -4.34
C VAL A 132 35.72 5.84 -3.01
N THR A 133 36.88 6.51 -3.06
CA THR A 133 37.53 7.11 -1.89
C THR A 133 37.18 8.60 -1.83
N GLY A 134 36.65 9.05 -0.68
CA GLY A 134 36.19 10.43 -0.50
C GLY A 134 35.14 10.58 0.60
N ILE A 135 34.47 11.73 0.61
CA ILE A 135 33.45 12.12 1.61
C ILE A 135 32.34 11.06 1.76
N TRP A 136 32.00 10.34 0.68
CA TRP A 136 31.00 9.27 0.66
C TRP A 136 31.35 8.06 1.53
N ALA A 137 32.61 7.62 1.53
CA ALA A 137 33.05 6.51 2.37
C ALA A 137 33.09 6.90 3.85
N PHE A 138 33.49 8.15 4.14
CA PHE A 138 33.47 8.72 5.48
C PHE A 138 32.04 8.86 6.02
N LEU A 139 31.11 9.39 5.23
CA LEU A 139 29.69 9.48 5.61
C LEU A 139 29.09 8.10 5.89
N PHE A 140 29.42 7.09 5.07
CA PHE A 140 28.94 5.72 5.30
C PHE A 140 29.52 5.10 6.58
N ALA A 141 30.80 5.34 6.89
CA ALA A 141 31.41 4.89 8.15
C ALA A 141 30.79 5.59 9.37
N ALA A 142 30.51 6.89 9.27
CA ALA A 142 29.92 7.69 10.33
C ALA A 142 28.39 7.53 10.45
N LYS A 143 27.73 6.86 9.51
CA LYS A 143 26.26 6.85 9.41
C LYS A 143 25.57 6.37 10.69
N TRP A 144 26.12 5.35 11.36
CA TRP A 144 25.54 4.84 12.60
C TRP A 144 25.70 5.80 13.78
N PHE A 145 26.80 6.55 13.83
CA PHE A 145 27.00 7.60 14.84
C PHE A 145 26.06 8.77 14.61
N ILE A 146 25.88 9.19 13.35
CA ILE A 146 24.94 10.25 12.97
C ILE A 146 23.50 9.83 13.31
N THR A 147 23.09 8.61 12.92
CA THR A 147 21.76 8.07 13.23
C THR A 147 21.54 7.95 14.74
N ALA A 148 22.53 7.50 15.50
CA ALA A 148 22.43 7.44 16.97
C ALA A 148 22.24 8.83 17.59
N GLY A 149 22.99 9.84 17.13
CA GLY A 149 22.82 11.23 17.56
C GLY A 149 21.41 11.76 17.25
N LEU A 150 20.92 11.52 16.03
CA LEU A 150 19.57 11.92 15.63
C LEU A 150 18.48 11.19 16.44
N LEU A 151 18.68 9.91 16.81
CA LEU A 151 17.75 9.18 17.67
C LEU A 151 17.70 9.76 19.09
N ILE A 152 18.84 10.21 19.63
CA ILE A 152 18.87 10.91 20.92
C ILE A 152 18.09 12.22 20.84
N VAL A 153 18.32 13.02 19.78
CA VAL A 153 17.57 14.26 19.52
C VAL A 153 16.08 13.98 19.42
N LEU A 154 15.68 12.96 18.66
CA LEU A 154 14.28 12.52 18.57
C LEU A 154 13.71 12.15 19.93
N GLY A 155 14.45 11.40 20.76
CA GLY A 155 14.02 11.02 22.10
C GLY A 155 13.81 12.24 23.02
N VAL A 156 14.68 13.25 22.93
CA VAL A 156 14.52 14.52 23.66
C VAL A 156 13.28 15.28 23.16
N MET A 157 13.07 15.36 21.85
CA MET A 157 11.89 16.03 21.27
C MET A 157 10.59 15.35 21.68
N LEU A 158 10.53 14.01 21.65
CA LEU A 158 9.36 13.25 22.09
C LEU A 158 9.06 13.51 23.58
N LYS A 159 10.09 13.54 24.43
CA LYS A 159 9.90 13.81 25.86
C LYS A 159 9.51 15.26 26.15
N ALA A 160 10.03 16.21 25.38
CA ALA A 160 9.84 17.64 25.62
C ALA A 160 8.56 18.20 24.98
N TRP A 161 8.12 17.64 23.85
CA TRP A 161 7.06 18.22 23.01
C TRP A 161 5.81 17.35 22.86
N PHE A 162 5.83 16.07 23.23
CA PHE A 162 4.67 15.17 23.11
C PHE A 162 4.11 14.82 24.48
N SER A 163 2.78 14.72 24.58
CA SER A 163 2.11 14.27 25.80
C SER A 163 2.25 12.75 25.96
N ARG A 164 2.20 12.27 27.21
CA ARG A 164 2.27 10.81 27.46
C ARG A 164 1.09 10.06 26.86
N ASP A 165 -0.09 10.68 26.83
CA ASP A 165 -1.29 10.07 26.23
C ASP A 165 -1.15 9.97 24.71
N GLU A 166 -0.62 10.99 24.03
CA GLU A 166 -0.35 10.95 22.58
C GLU A 166 0.68 9.86 22.23
N LEU A 167 1.77 9.75 23.01
CA LEU A 167 2.78 8.71 22.83
C LEU A 167 2.20 7.30 23.05
N THR A 168 1.37 7.12 24.08
CA THR A 168 0.74 5.83 24.39
C THR A 168 -0.22 5.43 23.27
N ASN A 169 -1.05 6.37 22.79
CA ASN A 169 -1.95 6.14 21.66
C ASN A 169 -1.19 5.76 20.37
N TRP A 170 -0.06 6.42 20.09
CA TRP A 170 0.81 6.08 18.96
C TRP A 170 1.40 4.67 19.08
N VAL A 171 1.88 4.31 20.27
CA VAL A 171 2.45 2.98 20.53
C VAL A 171 1.37 1.90 20.43
N GLU A 172 0.19 2.13 21.02
CA GLU A 172 -0.94 1.19 20.96
C GLU A 172 -1.44 0.98 19.54
N ALA A 173 -1.59 2.04 18.74
CA ALA A 173 -1.95 1.93 17.34
C ALA A 173 -0.91 1.12 16.56
N THR A 174 0.38 1.45 16.71
CA THR A 174 1.48 0.75 16.04
C THR A 174 1.53 -0.72 16.45
N TRP A 175 1.39 -1.00 17.73
CA TRP A 175 1.43 -2.35 18.30
C TRP A 175 0.20 -3.18 17.90
N GLY A 176 -0.97 -2.55 17.82
CA GLY A 176 -2.21 -3.14 17.29
C GLY A 176 -2.02 -3.59 15.84
N PHE A 177 -1.53 -2.70 14.97
CA PHE A 177 -1.22 -3.06 13.58
C PHE A 177 -0.18 -4.17 13.49
N MET A 178 0.89 -4.09 14.28
CA MET A 178 1.92 -5.12 14.30
C MET A 178 1.35 -6.49 14.69
N LYS A 179 0.54 -6.57 15.75
CA LYS A 179 -0.12 -7.81 16.20
C LYS A 179 -1.08 -8.40 15.17
N GLN A 180 -1.66 -7.57 14.30
CA GLN A 180 -2.58 -8.03 13.26
C GLN A 180 -1.84 -8.46 11.98
N ILE A 181 -0.86 -7.65 11.56
CA ILE A 181 -0.08 -7.85 10.33
C ILE A 181 0.90 -9.01 10.48
N PHE A 182 1.63 -9.08 11.61
CA PHE A 182 2.67 -10.08 11.82
C PHE A 182 2.19 -11.54 11.67
N PRO A 183 1.13 -12.00 12.38
CA PRO A 183 0.67 -13.38 12.23
C PRO A 183 0.07 -13.65 10.85
N LEU A 184 -0.63 -12.68 10.26
CA LEU A 184 -1.21 -12.82 8.93
C LEU A 184 -0.12 -12.94 7.85
N LEU A 185 0.91 -12.10 7.92
CA LEU A 185 2.04 -12.13 7.01
C LEU A 185 2.88 -13.40 7.19
N LEU A 186 3.19 -13.78 8.44
CA LEU A 186 3.94 -15.00 8.72
C LEU A 186 3.18 -16.24 8.21
N GLY A 187 1.89 -16.34 8.54
CA GLY A 187 1.03 -17.42 8.05
C GLY A 187 0.92 -17.43 6.53
N GLY A 188 0.65 -16.27 5.91
CA GLY A 188 0.53 -16.14 4.46
C GLY A 188 1.80 -16.50 3.70
N VAL A 189 2.98 -16.04 4.18
CA VAL A 189 4.28 -16.35 3.55
C VAL A 189 4.64 -17.82 3.73
N LEU A 190 4.40 -18.42 4.91
CA LEU A 190 4.66 -19.85 5.14
C LEU A 190 3.74 -20.72 4.28
N VAL A 191 2.45 -20.41 4.24
CA VAL A 191 1.46 -21.11 3.41
C VAL A 191 1.82 -20.96 1.93
N ALA A 192 2.09 -19.75 1.46
CA ALA A 192 2.49 -19.53 0.07
C ALA A 192 3.79 -20.26 -0.28
N GLY A 193 4.82 -20.21 0.57
CA GLY A 193 6.09 -20.93 0.33
C GLY A 193 5.94 -22.45 0.37
N PHE A 194 5.06 -22.97 1.22
CA PHE A 194 4.75 -24.41 1.28
C PHE A 194 3.93 -24.86 0.06
N LEU A 195 2.95 -24.06 -0.36
CA LEU A 195 2.03 -24.38 -1.46
C LEU A 195 2.63 -24.18 -2.85
N LEU A 196 3.31 -23.06 -3.08
CA LEU A 196 3.90 -22.68 -4.37
C LEU A 196 5.33 -23.20 -4.54
N GLY A 197 5.88 -23.83 -3.51
CA GLY A 197 7.25 -24.30 -3.50
C GLY A 197 8.27 -23.16 -3.48
N ARG A 198 9.52 -23.53 -3.70
CA ARG A 198 10.65 -22.61 -3.86
C ARG A 198 11.36 -22.89 -5.18
N PRO A 199 12.11 -21.94 -5.75
CA PRO A 199 12.86 -22.18 -6.97
C PRO A 199 13.70 -23.47 -6.86
N GLY A 200 13.41 -24.47 -7.70
CA GLY A 200 14.10 -25.77 -7.74
C GLY A 200 13.48 -26.90 -6.89
N TYR A 201 12.32 -26.71 -6.25
CA TYR A 201 11.64 -27.74 -5.46
C TYR A 201 10.16 -27.82 -5.83
N PRO A 202 9.56 -29.03 -5.90
CA PRO A 202 8.19 -29.20 -6.34
C PRO A 202 7.21 -28.50 -5.38
N ALA A 203 6.27 -27.76 -5.97
CA ALA A 203 5.14 -27.14 -5.28
C ALA A 203 4.13 -28.19 -4.83
N LEU A 204 3.44 -27.96 -3.70
CA LEU A 204 2.40 -28.87 -3.22
C LEU A 204 1.06 -28.66 -3.95
N ILE A 205 0.83 -27.47 -4.53
CA ILE A 205 -0.31 -27.23 -5.43
C ILE A 205 0.06 -27.79 -6.81
N PRO A 206 -0.67 -28.81 -7.32
CA PRO A 206 -0.47 -29.30 -8.67
C PRO A 206 -0.72 -28.18 -9.70
N GLU A 207 0.19 -28.03 -10.65
CA GLU A 207 0.14 -27.04 -11.74
C GLU A 207 -1.21 -27.05 -12.49
N HIS A 208 -1.88 -28.20 -12.56
CA HIS A 208 -3.21 -28.35 -13.12
C HIS A 208 -4.27 -27.44 -12.48
N TYR A 209 -4.24 -27.21 -11.16
CA TYR A 209 -5.19 -26.32 -10.49
C TYR A 209 -4.95 -24.85 -10.86
N ILE A 210 -3.68 -24.46 -11.03
CA ILE A 210 -3.32 -23.09 -11.42
C ILE A 210 -3.77 -22.85 -12.87
N GLN A 211 -3.52 -23.79 -13.78
CA GLN A 211 -3.94 -23.68 -15.18
C GLN A 211 -5.46 -23.70 -15.35
N THR A 212 -6.21 -24.43 -14.51
CA THR A 212 -7.68 -24.48 -14.62
C THR A 212 -8.37 -23.27 -13.99
N LEU A 213 -7.86 -22.73 -12.88
CA LEU A 213 -8.48 -21.60 -12.18
C LEU A 213 -8.01 -20.24 -12.68
N VAL A 214 -6.72 -20.09 -12.99
CA VAL A 214 -6.10 -18.80 -13.38
C VAL A 214 -5.29 -18.88 -14.67
N GLY A 215 -5.43 -19.96 -15.43
CA GLY A 215 -4.83 -20.10 -16.76
C GLY A 215 -5.65 -19.39 -17.84
N GLY A 216 -4.94 -18.96 -18.90
CA GLY A 216 -5.53 -18.26 -20.04
C GLY A 216 -6.09 -16.88 -19.71
N ASN A 217 -7.13 -16.47 -20.42
CA ASN A 217 -7.76 -15.16 -20.25
C ASN A 217 -9.31 -15.23 -20.26
N SER A 218 -9.89 -15.89 -19.25
CA SER A 218 -11.34 -15.92 -19.06
C SER A 218 -11.82 -14.90 -18.03
N LEU A 219 -13.10 -14.52 -18.09
CA LEU A 219 -13.70 -13.64 -17.08
C LEU A 219 -13.61 -14.26 -15.68
N TRP A 220 -13.81 -15.58 -15.57
CA TRP A 220 -13.70 -16.30 -14.30
C TRP A 220 -12.28 -16.28 -13.75
N ALA A 221 -11.26 -16.52 -14.59
CA ALA A 221 -9.87 -16.51 -14.18
C ALA A 221 -9.42 -15.13 -13.64
N ASN A 222 -9.83 -14.07 -14.33
CA ASN A 222 -9.56 -12.70 -13.90
C ASN A 222 -10.31 -12.33 -12.61
N PHE A 223 -11.58 -12.71 -12.49
CA PHE A 223 -12.39 -12.44 -11.31
C PHE A 223 -11.88 -13.19 -10.08
N PHE A 224 -11.55 -14.47 -10.25
CA PHE A 224 -10.96 -15.27 -9.19
C PHE A 224 -9.61 -14.71 -8.75
N ALA A 225 -8.75 -14.30 -9.70
CA ALA A 225 -7.48 -13.67 -9.38
C ALA A 225 -7.64 -12.34 -8.63
N ALA A 226 -8.62 -11.51 -9.00
CA ALA A 226 -8.93 -10.27 -8.29
C ALA A 226 -9.41 -10.53 -6.85
N ILE A 227 -10.28 -11.52 -6.64
CA ILE A 227 -10.74 -11.91 -5.30
C ILE A 227 -9.58 -12.50 -4.48
N ALA A 228 -8.80 -13.41 -5.07
CA ALA A 228 -7.64 -13.99 -4.40
C ALA A 228 -6.67 -12.87 -3.96
N GLY A 229 -6.35 -11.94 -4.86
CA GLY A 229 -5.58 -10.75 -4.54
C GLY A 229 -6.19 -9.92 -3.41
N ALA A 230 -7.52 -9.73 -3.42
CA ALA A 230 -8.23 -8.95 -2.42
C ALA A 230 -8.21 -9.52 -0.99
N PHE A 231 -8.09 -10.84 -0.86
CA PHE A 231 -7.99 -11.50 0.45
C PHE A 231 -6.55 -11.79 0.86
N MET A 232 -5.64 -11.93 -0.10
CA MET A 232 -4.23 -12.20 0.17
C MET A 232 -3.50 -10.92 0.57
N TYR A 233 -3.08 -10.85 1.83
CA TYR A 233 -2.21 -9.77 2.30
C TYR A 233 -0.77 -10.04 1.87
N PHE A 234 -0.37 -9.50 0.73
CA PHE A 234 1.02 -9.46 0.30
C PHE A 234 1.62 -8.07 0.46
N ALA A 235 2.88 -8.01 0.89
CA ALA A 235 3.66 -6.81 0.70
C ALA A 235 3.84 -6.58 -0.81
N THR A 236 3.68 -5.35 -1.27
CA THR A 236 3.75 -5.00 -2.71
C THR A 236 5.06 -5.47 -3.37
N LEU A 237 6.13 -5.61 -2.59
CA LEU A 237 7.44 -6.11 -3.04
C LEU A 237 7.50 -7.65 -3.16
N THR A 238 6.76 -8.39 -2.33
CA THR A 238 6.71 -9.86 -2.38
C THR A 238 5.72 -10.37 -3.42
N GLU A 239 4.79 -9.53 -3.84
CA GLU A 239 3.80 -9.83 -4.86
C GLU A 239 4.45 -10.20 -6.21
N VAL A 240 5.52 -9.50 -6.61
CA VAL A 240 6.17 -9.71 -7.91
C VAL A 240 6.84 -11.09 -8.03
N PRO A 241 7.69 -11.55 -7.08
CA PRO A 241 8.23 -12.90 -7.10
C PRO A 241 7.16 -14.00 -7.03
N ILE A 242 6.08 -13.78 -6.27
CA ILE A 242 4.99 -14.75 -6.15
C ILE A 242 4.26 -14.88 -7.49
N LEU A 243 3.95 -13.76 -8.15
CA LEU A 243 3.39 -13.78 -9.50
C LEU A 243 4.33 -14.45 -10.50
N GLN A 244 5.63 -14.22 -10.39
CA GLN A 244 6.62 -14.85 -11.26
C GLN A 244 6.55 -16.38 -11.15
N GLY A 245 6.42 -16.90 -9.92
CA GLY A 245 6.18 -18.31 -9.67
C GLY A 245 4.88 -18.81 -10.30
N LEU A 246 3.77 -18.10 -10.07
CA LEU A 246 2.45 -18.45 -10.60
C LEU A 246 2.40 -18.46 -12.14
N ILE A 247 3.02 -17.47 -12.80
CA ILE A 247 3.13 -17.43 -14.26
C ILE A 247 4.00 -18.58 -14.75
N GLY A 248 5.09 -18.89 -14.05
CA GLY A 248 5.90 -20.08 -14.33
C GLY A 248 5.11 -21.39 -14.22
N SER A 249 4.08 -21.43 -13.37
CA SER A 249 3.15 -22.57 -13.21
C SER A 249 1.92 -22.51 -14.14
N GLY A 250 1.85 -21.56 -15.08
CA GLY A 250 0.79 -21.49 -16.10
C GLY A 250 -0.32 -20.47 -15.87
N MET A 251 -0.15 -19.52 -14.94
CA MET A 251 -1.06 -18.38 -14.79
C MET A 251 -1.02 -17.46 -16.03
N GLY A 252 -2.19 -17.07 -16.53
CA GLY A 252 -2.29 -16.16 -17.67
C GLY A 252 -1.91 -14.71 -17.35
N PRO A 253 -1.50 -13.92 -18.37
CA PRO A 253 -1.10 -12.52 -18.18
C PRO A 253 -2.25 -11.61 -17.72
N GLY A 254 -3.48 -11.90 -18.13
CA GLY A 254 -4.68 -11.17 -17.69
C GLY A 254 -4.96 -11.36 -16.19
N PRO A 255 -5.15 -12.61 -15.73
CA PRO A 255 -5.30 -12.91 -14.30
C PRO A 255 -4.15 -12.34 -13.44
N ALA A 256 -2.92 -12.35 -13.96
CA ALA A 256 -1.77 -11.76 -13.28
C ALA A 256 -1.96 -10.25 -13.05
N LEU A 257 -2.38 -9.50 -14.07
CA LEU A 257 -2.67 -8.07 -13.91
C LEU A 257 -3.88 -7.82 -12.97
N SER A 258 -4.93 -8.65 -13.06
CA SER A 258 -6.07 -8.58 -12.15
C SER A 258 -5.64 -8.69 -10.69
N LEU A 259 -4.72 -9.63 -10.40
CA LEU A 259 -4.19 -9.82 -9.04
C LEU A 259 -3.37 -8.60 -8.58
N LEU A 260 -2.49 -8.07 -9.44
CA LEU A 260 -1.63 -6.92 -9.16
C LEU A 260 -2.36 -5.60 -8.88
N LEU A 261 -3.54 -5.42 -9.47
CA LEU A 261 -4.34 -4.21 -9.31
C LEU A 261 -5.29 -4.30 -8.10
N ALA A 262 -5.73 -5.50 -7.73
CA ALA A 262 -6.61 -5.72 -6.58
C ALA A 262 -5.84 -5.75 -5.25
N GLY A 263 -4.72 -6.49 -5.19
CA GLY A 263 -3.99 -6.78 -3.96
C GLY A 263 -3.55 -5.58 -3.13
N PRO A 264 -2.93 -4.53 -3.73
CA PRO A 264 -2.43 -3.39 -2.95
C PRO A 264 -3.51 -2.62 -2.19
N ALA A 265 -4.74 -2.59 -2.72
CA ALA A 265 -5.83 -1.81 -2.18
C ALA A 265 -6.79 -2.65 -1.32
N LEU A 266 -6.92 -3.94 -1.63
CA LEU A 266 -7.84 -4.84 -0.97
C LEU A 266 -7.04 -5.85 -0.18
N SER A 267 -7.05 -5.71 1.13
CA SER A 267 -6.58 -6.73 2.04
C SER A 267 -7.48 -6.78 3.25
N LEU A 268 -7.60 -7.96 3.87
CA LEU A 268 -8.49 -8.15 5.02
C LEU A 268 -8.25 -7.12 6.14
N PRO A 269 -7.00 -6.80 6.54
CA PRO A 269 -6.76 -5.77 7.54
C PRO A 269 -7.19 -4.37 7.07
N ASN A 270 -6.91 -4.04 5.80
CA ASN A 270 -7.30 -2.74 5.24
C ASN A 270 -8.82 -2.59 5.23
N MET A 271 -9.56 -3.62 4.80
CA MET A 271 -11.02 -3.60 4.78
C MET A 271 -11.63 -3.38 6.17
N ILE A 272 -11.11 -4.03 7.20
CA ILE A 272 -11.59 -3.86 8.59
C ILE A 272 -11.40 -2.41 9.05
N VAL A 273 -10.23 -1.83 8.80
CA VAL A 273 -9.93 -0.46 9.23
C VAL A 273 -10.75 0.55 8.41
N ILE A 274 -10.86 0.37 7.10
CA ILE A 274 -11.70 1.21 6.24
C ILE A 274 -13.16 1.15 6.70
N ALA A 275 -13.68 -0.04 7.02
CA ALA A 275 -15.03 -0.22 7.54
C ALA A 275 -15.28 0.51 8.86
N SER A 276 -14.26 0.61 9.71
CA SER A 276 -14.34 1.39 10.95
C SER A 276 -14.37 2.91 10.72
N ILE A 277 -13.82 3.40 9.59
CA ILE A 277 -13.70 4.83 9.29
C ILE A 277 -14.89 5.35 8.46
N MET A 278 -15.18 4.70 7.32
CA MET A 278 -16.20 5.16 6.37
C MET A 278 -17.51 4.34 6.44
N GLY A 279 -17.56 3.32 7.29
CA GLY A 279 -18.70 2.42 7.45
C GLY A 279 -18.66 1.22 6.51
N ALA A 280 -19.28 0.12 6.93
CA ALA A 280 -19.28 -1.14 6.18
C ALA A 280 -19.89 -1.02 4.78
N LYS A 281 -20.99 -0.25 4.62
CA LYS A 281 -21.66 -0.06 3.33
C LYS A 281 -20.72 0.56 2.28
N LYS A 282 -20.04 1.66 2.63
CA LYS A 282 -19.11 2.35 1.73
C LYS A 282 -17.89 1.49 1.41
N THR A 283 -17.43 0.72 2.39
CA THR A 283 -16.31 -0.22 2.24
C THR A 283 -16.63 -1.34 1.26
N ILE A 284 -17.80 -1.97 1.38
CA ILE A 284 -18.23 -3.03 0.45
C ILE A 284 -18.31 -2.50 -0.99
N VAL A 285 -18.86 -1.30 -1.19
CA VAL A 285 -18.91 -0.66 -2.51
C VAL A 285 -17.50 -0.42 -3.05
N PHE A 286 -16.60 0.15 -2.24
CA PHE A 286 -15.20 0.35 -2.61
C PHE A 286 -14.50 -0.95 -3.04
N CYS A 287 -14.66 -2.02 -2.24
CA CYS A 287 -14.12 -3.35 -2.57
C CYS A 287 -14.69 -3.90 -3.87
N THR A 288 -16.00 -3.76 -4.07
CA THR A 288 -16.69 -4.25 -5.26
C THR A 288 -16.21 -3.53 -6.51
N ILE A 289 -16.07 -2.20 -6.46
CA ILE A 289 -15.55 -1.40 -7.57
C ILE A 289 -14.14 -1.87 -7.95
N ILE A 290 -13.24 -2.05 -6.98
CA ILE A 290 -11.86 -2.46 -7.27
C ILE A 290 -11.81 -3.87 -7.85
N ILE A 291 -12.58 -4.83 -7.33
CA ILE A 291 -12.64 -6.20 -7.87
C ILE A 291 -13.13 -6.17 -9.33
N LEU A 292 -14.19 -5.42 -9.61
CA LEU A 292 -14.75 -5.31 -10.96
C LEU A 292 -13.77 -4.65 -11.93
N LEU A 293 -13.19 -3.51 -11.54
CA LEU A 293 -12.21 -2.81 -12.36
C LEU A 293 -10.99 -3.70 -12.63
N SER A 294 -10.46 -4.37 -11.60
CA SER A 294 -9.31 -5.28 -11.71
C SER A 294 -9.59 -6.41 -12.69
N THR A 295 -10.77 -7.03 -12.57
CA THR A 295 -11.22 -8.10 -13.47
C THR A 295 -11.29 -7.62 -14.92
N LEU A 296 -11.86 -6.44 -15.16
CA LEU A 296 -12.00 -5.85 -16.51
C LEU A 296 -10.64 -5.46 -17.10
N ALA A 297 -9.75 -4.88 -16.29
CA ALA A 297 -8.42 -4.49 -16.73
C ALA A 297 -7.56 -5.70 -17.06
N GLY A 298 -7.59 -6.75 -16.23
CA GLY A 298 -6.88 -7.99 -16.53
C GLY A 298 -7.44 -8.69 -17.76
N LEU A 299 -8.76 -8.74 -17.92
CA LEU A 299 -9.37 -9.27 -19.13
C LEU A 299 -8.86 -8.50 -20.36
N GLY A 300 -8.98 -7.16 -20.35
CA GLY A 300 -8.53 -6.31 -21.45
C GLY A 300 -7.05 -6.45 -21.78
N TYR A 301 -6.19 -6.51 -20.75
CA TYR A 301 -4.76 -6.73 -20.94
C TYR A 301 -4.46 -8.12 -21.51
N GLY A 302 -5.14 -9.15 -21.04
CA GLY A 302 -5.02 -10.49 -21.58
C GLY A 302 -5.39 -10.53 -23.07
N TRP A 303 -6.43 -9.80 -23.52
CA TRP A 303 -6.79 -9.71 -24.94
C TRP A 303 -5.76 -8.95 -25.78
N LEU A 304 -5.04 -7.99 -25.18
CA LEU A 304 -4.00 -7.21 -25.86
C LEU A 304 -2.72 -8.03 -26.10
N VAL A 305 -2.44 -9.00 -25.22
CA VAL A 305 -1.16 -9.73 -25.17
C VAL A 305 -1.27 -11.19 -25.64
N SER A 306 -2.48 -11.77 -25.66
CA SER A 306 -2.75 -13.11 -26.20
C SER A 306 -2.81 -13.11 -27.72
#